data_AF-A0A7J8HXB7-F1
#
_entry.id   AF-A0A7J8HXB7-F1
#
_cell.length_a   1.000
_cell.length_b   1.000
_cell.length_c   1.000
_cell.angle_alpha   90.00
_cell.angle_beta   90.00
_cell.angle_gamma   90.00
#
_symmetry.space_group_name_H-M   'P 1'
#
loop_
_entity.id
_entity.type
_entity.pdbx_description
1 polymer ?
#
loop_
_entity_poly.entity_id
_entity_poly.type
_entity_poly.pdbx_seq_one_letter_code
_entity_poly.pdbx_strand_id
1 'polypeptide(L)'
;MSRNDKEPFYVKFLKSSDNSECFLKALESIKEFQSEEYLQIITEEEALKIKENDRSLYICDPFSGIAFDHLKELGCRIVGPQVVIFCMHHQRCVPRAEHPVYNMVMSDVTVSCTSLEKDKREEVHKYVQMMGGRVYRDLNVSVTHLIAGEVGSKKYLVAANLKKPILLPSWINTLWEKSQEKKIARYTDINMEDFKCPIFLGCIICVTGLCSSDRKTVQQLTVKHGGQYMGQLKMNDCTHLIVQEPKGQKYECAKRWNVHCVTAQWFFDSVEKGFCQDESIYRTEPVLETKTMPDTSTPTGQINTVDGRTLSDVSHISNINASCVNESICNSLLNSKVESALENLDNLDVSAFQAPEDLLDGCRIYLCGFSGRKLDKLRRLINSGGGVRFNQLNEDVTHVIVGDYDDELKQFWDKSARRPHVVGAKWLLECFSKGYMLPEEPYVHANYQPVEIPVSDQPESKTALLKKNSSLSKKDFAPNEKHDQADEDLLSQYVNKNATVDTLAA
;
A
#
# COMPACT_ATOMS: atom_id res chain seq x y z
N MET A 1 27.72 -25.49 -13.75
CA MET A 1 26.72 -25.08 -14.78
C MET A 1 26.14 -26.36 -15.37
N SER A 2 24.82 -26.47 -15.59
CA SER A 2 24.28 -27.64 -16.30
C SER A 2 23.29 -27.22 -17.40
N ARG A 3 23.67 -27.59 -18.63
CA ARG A 3 22.85 -27.98 -19.80
C ARG A 3 21.79 -27.07 -20.43
N ASN A 4 21.57 -25.83 -20.00
CA ASN A 4 20.60 -24.94 -20.68
C ASN A 4 21.24 -23.67 -21.27
N ASP A 5 21.34 -23.63 -22.61
CA ASP A 5 21.26 -22.49 -23.55
C ASP A 5 21.82 -21.11 -23.15
N LYS A 6 22.82 -21.06 -22.28
CA LYS A 6 23.49 -19.81 -21.90
C LYS A 6 24.95 -19.91 -22.27
N GLU A 7 25.36 -18.96 -23.10
CA GLU A 7 26.74 -18.73 -23.50
C GLU A 7 27.68 -18.84 -22.27
N PRO A 8 28.80 -19.57 -22.37
CA PRO A 8 29.72 -19.71 -21.26
C PRO A 8 30.25 -18.34 -20.84
N PHE A 9 30.11 -18.00 -19.55
CA PHE A 9 30.65 -16.78 -18.97
C PHE A 9 31.81 -17.12 -18.03
N TYR A 10 32.76 -16.20 -17.92
CA TYR A 10 33.90 -16.37 -17.03
C TYR A 10 33.49 -16.28 -15.56
N VAL A 11 34.09 -17.15 -14.76
CA VAL A 11 33.97 -17.14 -13.31
C VAL A 11 35.30 -16.72 -12.70
N LYS A 12 35.30 -15.59 -12.00
CA LYS A 12 36.48 -14.89 -11.52
C LYS A 12 36.51 -14.91 -10.00
N PHE A 13 37.44 -15.65 -9.43
CA PHE A 13 37.67 -15.72 -7.98
C PHE A 13 38.62 -14.60 -7.57
N LEU A 14 38.13 -13.65 -6.77
CA LEU A 14 38.95 -12.57 -6.24
C LEU A 14 39.75 -13.07 -5.04
N LYS A 15 41.06 -13.21 -5.21
CA LYS A 15 41.97 -13.63 -4.17
C LYS A 15 42.40 -12.41 -3.34
N SER A 16 41.78 -12.24 -2.18
CA SER A 16 42.23 -11.32 -1.12
C SER A 16 43.15 -12.05 -0.11
N SER A 17 43.85 -11.31 0.76
CA SER A 17 44.52 -11.90 1.93
C SER A 17 43.53 -12.50 2.93
N ASP A 18 42.29 -12.02 2.91
CA ASP A 18 41.29 -12.26 3.96
C ASP A 18 40.26 -13.33 3.57
N ASN A 19 40.51 -14.07 2.48
CA ASN A 19 39.55 -15.07 1.99
C ASN A 19 39.32 -16.15 3.06
N SER A 20 38.05 -16.43 3.37
CA SER A 20 37.72 -17.47 4.33
C SER A 20 37.95 -18.89 3.78
N GLU A 21 37.93 -19.89 4.66
CA GLU A 21 37.92 -21.31 4.24
C GLU A 21 36.80 -21.65 3.23
N CYS A 22 35.68 -20.90 3.26
CA CYS A 22 34.59 -21.09 2.32
C CYS A 22 35.01 -20.76 0.89
N PHE A 23 35.95 -19.84 0.69
CA PHE A 23 36.48 -19.48 -0.62
C PHE A 23 37.20 -20.67 -1.28
N LEU A 24 38.08 -21.35 -0.54
CA LEU A 24 38.81 -22.52 -1.05
C LEU A 24 37.84 -23.67 -1.37
N LYS A 25 36.90 -23.97 -0.46
CA LYS A 25 35.87 -24.99 -0.67
C LYS A 25 35.02 -24.70 -1.91
N ALA A 26 34.65 -23.44 -2.14
CA ALA A 26 33.90 -23.03 -3.32
C ALA A 26 34.71 -23.22 -4.61
N LEU A 27 36.01 -22.90 -4.57
CA LEU A 27 36.93 -23.05 -5.71
C LEU A 27 37.16 -24.52 -6.07
N GLU A 28 37.27 -25.41 -5.08
CA GLU A 28 37.33 -26.86 -5.31
C GLU A 28 36.01 -27.38 -5.90
N SER A 29 34.87 -27.00 -5.31
CA SER A 29 33.55 -27.46 -5.74
C SER A 29 33.21 -27.06 -7.17
N ILE A 30 33.65 -25.87 -7.64
CA ILE A 30 33.34 -25.41 -8.99
C ILE A 30 34.21 -26.08 -10.06
N LYS A 31 35.43 -26.50 -9.73
CA LYS A 31 36.34 -27.20 -10.66
C LYS A 31 35.79 -28.54 -11.11
N GLU A 32 34.95 -29.18 -10.30
CA GLU A 32 34.26 -30.42 -10.68
C GLU A 32 33.24 -30.21 -11.82
N PHE A 33 32.75 -28.98 -12.04
CA PHE A 33 31.63 -28.69 -12.93
C PHE A 33 31.92 -27.66 -14.04
N GLN A 34 33.05 -26.96 -13.98
CA GLN A 34 33.48 -26.02 -15.02
C GLN A 34 34.85 -26.41 -15.56
N SER A 35 35.02 -26.28 -16.88
CA SER A 35 36.33 -26.37 -17.52
C SER A 35 37.25 -25.27 -16.98
N GLU A 36 38.51 -25.62 -16.72
CA GLU A 36 39.53 -24.69 -16.21
C GLU A 36 39.71 -23.45 -17.10
N GLU A 37 39.36 -23.55 -18.39
CA GLU A 37 39.41 -22.45 -19.36
C GLU A 37 38.51 -21.25 -19.02
N TYR A 38 37.40 -21.45 -18.32
CA TYR A 38 36.44 -20.39 -17.96
C TYR A 38 36.55 -19.94 -16.50
N LEU A 39 37.49 -20.51 -15.75
CA LEU A 39 37.73 -20.21 -14.34
C LEU A 39 39.03 -19.44 -14.18
N GLN A 40 38.95 -18.20 -13.69
CA GLN A 40 40.10 -17.34 -13.47
C GLN A 40 40.22 -16.99 -11.98
N ILE A 41 41.46 -16.92 -11.49
CA ILE A 41 41.78 -16.38 -10.17
C ILE A 41 42.43 -15.03 -10.39
N ILE A 42 41.86 -13.98 -9.80
CA ILE A 42 42.24 -12.59 -9.99
C ILE A 42 42.70 -12.02 -8.66
N THR A 43 43.77 -11.23 -8.67
CA THR A 43 44.26 -10.48 -7.50
C THR A 43 43.53 -9.14 -7.34
N GLU A 44 43.64 -8.50 -6.17
CA GLU A 44 43.03 -7.18 -5.95
C GLU A 44 43.50 -6.13 -6.96
N GLU A 45 44.79 -6.13 -7.32
CA GLU A 45 45.36 -5.21 -8.31
C GLU A 45 44.78 -5.43 -9.72
N GLU A 46 44.54 -6.68 -10.09
CA GLU A 46 43.95 -7.02 -11.38
C GLU A 46 42.46 -6.68 -11.43
N ALA A 47 41.74 -6.84 -10.31
CA ALA A 47 40.35 -6.41 -10.20
C ALA A 47 40.20 -4.89 -10.38
N LEU A 48 41.14 -4.10 -9.85
CA LEU A 48 41.18 -2.64 -10.03
C LEU A 48 41.51 -2.20 -11.47
N LYS A 49 42.15 -3.06 -12.27
CA LYS A 49 42.40 -2.78 -13.70
C LYS A 49 41.16 -2.93 -14.57
N ILE A 50 40.12 -3.60 -14.07
CA ILE A 50 38.86 -3.78 -14.79
C ILE A 50 38.12 -2.45 -14.80
N LYS A 51 37.80 -1.94 -15.99
CA LYS A 51 37.16 -0.62 -16.15
C LYS A 51 35.69 -0.69 -16.54
N GLU A 52 35.23 -1.83 -17.04
CA GLU A 52 33.89 -2.03 -17.57
C GLU A 52 33.31 -3.37 -17.12
N ASN A 53 31.97 -3.47 -17.10
CA ASN A 53 31.27 -4.70 -16.77
C ASN A 53 31.36 -5.71 -17.92
N ASP A 54 32.23 -6.70 -17.75
CA ASP A 54 32.48 -7.77 -18.71
C ASP A 54 31.46 -8.92 -18.64
N ARG A 55 30.37 -8.76 -17.88
CA ARG A 55 29.31 -9.76 -17.65
C ARG A 55 29.80 -11.08 -17.04
N SER A 56 31.01 -11.09 -16.46
CA SER A 56 31.55 -12.21 -15.71
C SER A 56 30.91 -12.34 -14.32
N LEU A 57 31.03 -13.51 -13.72
CA LEU A 57 30.65 -13.75 -12.34
C LEU A 57 31.87 -13.59 -11.43
N TYR A 58 31.79 -12.68 -10.47
CA TYR A 58 32.85 -12.42 -9.50
C TYR A 58 32.51 -13.08 -8.16
N ILE A 59 33.46 -13.85 -7.62
CA ILE A 59 33.36 -14.43 -6.28
C ILE A 59 34.26 -13.61 -5.36
N CYS A 60 33.64 -12.91 -4.40
CA CYS A 60 34.33 -12.04 -3.46
C CYS A 60 34.06 -12.48 -2.02
N ASP A 61 35.07 -12.48 -1.17
CA ASP A 61 34.96 -12.71 0.27
C ASP A 61 36.14 -12.04 0.98
N PRO A 62 35.92 -11.09 1.90
CA PRO A 62 34.63 -10.56 2.37
C PRO A 62 33.95 -9.60 1.37
N PHE A 63 32.69 -9.23 1.62
CA PHE A 63 31.97 -8.16 0.90
C PHE A 63 32.36 -6.77 1.44
N SER A 64 33.65 -6.49 1.43
CA SER A 64 34.23 -5.23 1.88
C SER A 64 35.61 -5.04 1.25
N GLY A 65 36.02 -3.78 1.08
CA GLY A 65 37.34 -3.44 0.57
C GLY A 65 37.29 -2.84 -0.83
N ILE A 66 38.39 -2.20 -1.22
CA ILE A 66 38.47 -1.33 -2.41
C ILE A 66 38.14 -2.11 -3.68
N ALA A 67 38.62 -3.35 -3.81
CA ALA A 67 38.34 -4.18 -4.98
C ALA A 67 36.85 -4.58 -5.07
N PHE A 68 36.20 -4.89 -3.94
CA PHE A 68 34.77 -5.21 -3.92
C PHE A 68 33.92 -3.99 -4.27
N ASP A 69 34.22 -2.85 -3.65
CA ASP A 69 33.48 -1.60 -3.88
C ASP A 69 33.62 -1.15 -5.34
N HIS A 70 34.83 -1.24 -5.91
CA HIS A 70 35.09 -0.97 -7.33
C HIS A 70 34.25 -1.85 -8.25
N LEU A 71 34.25 -3.17 -8.05
CA LEU A 71 33.45 -4.11 -8.86
C LEU A 71 31.95 -3.86 -8.71
N LYS A 72 31.50 -3.45 -7.52
CA LYS A 72 30.11 -3.14 -7.23
C LYS A 72 29.67 -1.85 -7.92
N GLU A 73 30.52 -0.81 -7.93
CA GLU A 73 30.28 0.45 -8.65
C GLU A 73 30.18 0.24 -10.16
N LEU A 74 30.97 -0.68 -10.71
CA LEU A 74 30.87 -1.10 -12.12
C LEU A 74 29.58 -1.88 -12.44
N GLY A 75 28.80 -2.28 -11.43
CA GLY A 75 27.60 -3.11 -11.62
C GLY A 75 27.91 -4.54 -12.06
N CYS A 76 29.09 -5.05 -11.70
CA CYS A 76 29.47 -6.43 -11.98
C CYS A 76 28.61 -7.41 -11.16
N ARG A 77 28.42 -8.62 -11.69
CA ARG A 77 27.67 -9.67 -10.98
C ARG A 77 28.55 -10.30 -9.90
N ILE A 78 28.27 -9.99 -8.63
CA ILE A 78 29.09 -10.42 -7.50
C ILE A 78 28.32 -11.40 -6.60
N VAL A 79 28.98 -12.49 -6.20
CA VAL A 79 28.44 -13.46 -5.24
C VAL A 79 29.49 -13.85 -4.20
N GLY A 80 29.03 -14.29 -3.02
CA GLY A 80 29.90 -14.89 -2.01
C GLY A 80 30.20 -16.37 -2.31
N PRO A 81 31.29 -16.92 -1.77
CA PRO A 81 31.64 -18.34 -1.91
C PRO A 81 30.51 -19.29 -1.46
N GLN A 82 29.74 -18.89 -0.45
CA GLN A 82 28.62 -19.64 0.11
C GLN A 82 27.52 -19.87 -0.94
N VAL A 83 27.31 -18.92 -1.85
CA VAL A 83 26.36 -19.06 -2.96
C VAL A 83 26.80 -20.17 -3.91
N VAL A 84 28.10 -20.22 -4.25
CA VAL A 84 28.65 -21.23 -5.14
C VAL A 84 28.48 -22.62 -4.53
N ILE A 85 28.90 -22.79 -3.27
CA ILE A 85 28.75 -24.06 -2.53
C ILE A 85 27.28 -24.51 -2.51
N PHE A 86 26.37 -23.59 -2.17
CA PHE A 86 24.94 -23.90 -2.13
C PHE A 86 24.40 -24.31 -3.49
N CYS A 87 24.75 -23.57 -4.55
CA CYS A 87 24.29 -23.84 -5.92
C CYS A 87 24.81 -25.18 -6.44
N MET A 88 26.08 -25.53 -6.17
CA MET A 88 26.65 -26.81 -6.58
C MET A 88 25.97 -27.98 -5.85
N HIS A 89 25.82 -27.89 -4.53
CA HIS A 89 25.19 -28.93 -3.73
C HIS A 89 23.73 -29.20 -4.16
N HIS A 90 22.98 -28.15 -4.50
CA HIS A 90 21.58 -28.27 -4.91
C HIS A 90 21.39 -28.40 -6.43
N GLN A 91 22.48 -28.49 -7.20
CA GLN A 91 22.47 -28.55 -8.66
C GLN A 91 21.64 -27.42 -9.31
N ARG A 92 21.70 -26.22 -8.73
CA ARG A 92 21.01 -25.01 -9.21
C ARG A 92 21.99 -24.04 -9.86
N CYS A 93 21.50 -23.25 -10.81
CA CYS A 93 22.28 -22.16 -11.36
C CYS A 93 22.43 -21.03 -10.33
N VAL A 94 23.61 -20.39 -10.33
CA VAL A 94 23.84 -19.17 -9.55
C VAL A 94 22.78 -18.12 -9.92
N PRO A 95 22.17 -17.42 -8.95
CA PRO A 95 21.16 -16.39 -9.23
C PRO A 95 21.73 -15.29 -10.12
N ARG A 96 20.91 -14.77 -11.04
CA ARG A 96 21.23 -13.56 -11.83
C ARG A 96 21.16 -12.36 -10.89
N ALA A 97 22.26 -12.17 -10.15
CA ALA A 97 22.41 -11.17 -9.12
C ALA A 97 22.56 -9.78 -9.77
N GLU A 98 21.52 -8.95 -9.69
CA GLU A 98 21.58 -7.52 -10.01
C GLU A 98 22.31 -6.72 -8.91
N HIS A 99 22.32 -7.28 -7.70
CA HIS A 99 22.98 -6.78 -6.50
C HIS A 99 23.86 -7.88 -5.91
N PRO A 100 24.94 -7.54 -5.17
CA PRO A 100 25.81 -8.55 -4.57
C PRO A 100 25.05 -9.49 -3.63
N VAL A 101 25.21 -10.81 -3.82
CA VAL A 101 24.57 -11.85 -2.98
C VAL A 101 25.65 -12.59 -2.18
N TYR A 102 25.65 -12.42 -0.86
CA TYR A 102 26.66 -13.01 0.02
C TYR A 102 26.40 -14.51 0.28
N ASN A 103 25.15 -14.88 0.57
CA ASN A 103 24.75 -16.27 0.82
C ASN A 103 23.31 -16.54 0.34
N MET A 104 22.81 -17.76 0.57
CA MET A 104 21.50 -18.22 0.07
C MET A 104 20.50 -18.57 1.18
N VAL A 105 20.68 -18.03 2.39
CA VAL A 105 19.83 -18.32 3.57
C VAL A 105 18.35 -18.00 3.29
N MET A 106 18.09 -16.94 2.53
CA MET A 106 16.74 -16.44 2.19
C MET A 106 16.35 -16.71 0.73
N SER A 107 16.98 -17.66 0.05
CA SER A 107 16.82 -17.90 -1.40
C SER A 107 15.39 -18.07 -1.92
N ASP A 108 14.50 -18.66 -1.12
CA ASP A 108 13.09 -18.88 -1.48
C ASP A 108 12.14 -17.84 -0.82
N VAL A 109 12.71 -16.81 -0.17
CA VAL A 109 11.94 -15.78 0.53
C VAL A 109 11.80 -14.55 -0.35
N THR A 110 10.57 -14.07 -0.47
CA THR A 110 10.22 -12.79 -1.07
C THR A 110 9.56 -11.89 -0.03
N VAL A 111 10.12 -10.70 0.18
CA VAL A 111 9.73 -9.76 1.22
C VAL A 111 9.09 -8.50 0.63
N SER A 112 8.09 -7.97 1.33
CA SER A 112 7.68 -6.57 1.21
C SER A 112 7.68 -5.91 2.60
N CYS A 113 7.80 -4.59 2.65
CA CYS A 113 7.91 -3.83 3.89
C CYS A 113 6.73 -2.86 4.05
N THR A 114 6.27 -2.68 5.29
CA THR A 114 5.24 -1.68 5.63
C THR A 114 5.52 -1.01 6.97
N SER A 115 5.05 0.21 7.15
CA SER A 115 5.18 0.98 8.40
C SER A 115 6.60 0.96 9.00
N LEU A 116 7.60 1.17 8.14
CA LEU A 116 9.01 1.27 8.54
C LEU A 116 9.58 2.60 8.08
N GLU A 117 10.45 3.17 8.90
CA GLU A 117 11.31 4.30 8.53
C GLU A 117 12.13 3.98 7.28
N LYS A 118 12.46 5.03 6.52
CA LYS A 118 13.14 4.88 5.23
C LYS A 118 14.48 4.14 5.38
N ASP A 119 15.29 4.55 6.34
CA ASP A 119 16.64 4.00 6.53
C ASP A 119 16.56 2.53 6.97
N LYS A 120 15.66 2.20 7.90
CA LYS A 120 15.44 0.81 8.33
C LYS A 120 14.92 -0.08 7.20
N ARG A 121 14.06 0.46 6.33
CA ARG A 121 13.56 -0.25 5.16
C ARG A 121 14.67 -0.54 4.15
N GLU A 122 15.53 0.42 3.88
CA GLU A 122 16.68 0.26 2.98
C GLU A 122 17.68 -0.77 3.56
N GLU A 123 17.92 -0.75 4.87
CA GLU A 123 18.73 -1.77 5.55
C GLU A 123 18.13 -3.18 5.42
N VAL A 124 16.82 -3.34 5.67
CA VAL A 124 16.13 -4.62 5.51
C VAL A 124 16.23 -5.12 4.07
N HIS A 125 16.00 -4.25 3.08
CA HIS A 125 16.13 -4.62 1.68
C HIS A 125 17.54 -5.11 1.35
N LYS A 126 18.57 -4.40 1.83
CA LYS A 126 19.97 -4.75 1.64
C LYS A 126 20.28 -6.15 2.19
N TYR A 127 19.90 -6.45 3.43
CA TYR A 127 20.17 -7.76 4.03
C TYR A 127 19.41 -8.90 3.36
N VAL A 128 18.13 -8.70 3.01
CA VAL A 128 17.34 -9.71 2.27
C VAL A 128 18.01 -10.06 0.95
N GLN A 129 18.41 -9.03 0.19
CA GLN A 129 19.10 -9.18 -1.10
C GLN A 129 20.46 -9.88 -0.94
N MET A 130 21.25 -9.49 0.06
CA MET A 130 22.53 -10.13 0.35
C MET A 130 22.39 -11.60 0.79
N MET A 131 21.26 -11.99 1.38
CA MET A 131 20.96 -13.39 1.73
C MET A 131 20.23 -14.17 0.62
N GLY A 132 20.14 -13.60 -0.59
CA GLY A 132 19.58 -14.25 -1.77
C GLY A 132 18.06 -14.17 -1.88
N GLY A 133 17.40 -13.42 -1.01
CA GLY A 133 15.95 -13.18 -1.05
C GLY A 133 15.56 -12.11 -2.06
N ARG A 134 14.27 -12.09 -2.41
CA ARG A 134 13.68 -11.08 -3.29
C ARG A 134 12.94 -10.01 -2.50
N VAL A 135 12.92 -8.79 -3.04
CA VAL A 135 12.24 -7.66 -2.41
C VAL A 135 11.29 -7.01 -3.42
N TYR A 136 10.05 -6.81 -3.02
CA TYR A 136 9.09 -6.00 -3.75
C TYR A 136 8.64 -4.80 -2.91
N ARG A 137 8.61 -3.63 -3.54
CA ARG A 137 8.08 -2.41 -2.90
C ARG A 137 6.60 -2.58 -2.58
N ASP A 138 5.85 -3.23 -3.45
CA ASP A 138 4.42 -3.49 -3.28
C ASP A 138 4.12 -4.94 -2.90
N LEU A 139 2.99 -5.09 -2.21
CA LEU A 139 2.51 -6.40 -1.82
C LEU A 139 1.83 -7.05 -3.03
N ASN A 140 2.36 -8.19 -3.46
CA ASN A 140 1.80 -9.00 -4.53
C ASN A 140 1.72 -10.48 -4.09
N VAL A 141 1.15 -11.33 -4.93
CA VAL A 141 0.94 -12.76 -4.62
C VAL A 141 2.26 -13.48 -4.33
N SER A 142 3.34 -13.11 -5.03
CA SER A 142 4.69 -13.70 -4.88
C SER A 142 5.36 -13.35 -3.56
N VAL A 143 4.91 -12.31 -2.85
CA VAL A 143 5.44 -11.97 -1.53
C VAL A 143 5.09 -13.09 -0.54
N THR A 144 6.12 -13.66 0.06
CA THR A 144 6.00 -14.74 1.03
C THR A 144 5.85 -14.23 2.46
N HIS A 145 6.56 -13.15 2.81
CA HIS A 145 6.64 -12.60 4.16
C HIS A 145 6.50 -11.07 4.10
N LEU A 146 5.73 -10.50 5.03
CA LEU A 146 5.61 -9.05 5.21
C LEU A 146 6.45 -8.64 6.43
N ILE A 147 7.32 -7.64 6.26
CA ILE A 147 8.05 -7.04 7.39
C ILE A 147 7.34 -5.75 7.78
N ALA A 148 6.90 -5.68 9.03
CA ALA A 148 6.12 -4.56 9.55
C ALA A 148 6.81 -3.94 10.77
N GLY A 149 6.89 -2.61 10.82
CA GLY A 149 7.29 -1.88 12.04
C GLY A 149 6.11 -1.58 12.97
N GLU A 150 4.93 -1.40 12.40
CA GLU A 150 3.66 -1.14 13.10
C GLU A 150 2.50 -1.80 12.34
N VAL A 151 1.34 -1.91 12.99
CA VAL A 151 0.12 -2.49 12.42
C VAL A 151 -0.74 -1.45 11.69
N GLY A 152 -1.90 -1.86 11.16
CA GLY A 152 -2.95 -0.95 10.64
C GLY A 152 -2.80 -0.48 9.19
N SER A 153 -1.62 -0.59 8.59
CA SER A 153 -1.47 -0.23 7.17
C SER A 153 -2.29 -1.13 6.22
N LYS A 154 -2.66 -0.63 5.04
CA LYS A 154 -3.37 -1.46 4.03
C LYS A 154 -2.59 -2.72 3.63
N LYS A 155 -1.26 -2.61 3.50
CA LYS A 155 -0.39 -3.78 3.22
C LYS A 155 -0.43 -4.81 4.36
N TYR A 156 -0.47 -4.34 5.61
CA TYR A 156 -0.63 -5.20 6.79
C TYR A 156 -1.96 -5.97 6.74
N LEU A 157 -3.09 -5.27 6.56
CA LEU A 157 -4.41 -5.88 6.52
C LEU A 157 -4.55 -6.90 5.40
N VAL A 158 -4.07 -6.57 4.19
CA VAL A 158 -4.09 -7.49 3.04
C VAL A 158 -3.22 -8.72 3.31
N ALA A 159 -2.02 -8.56 3.86
CA ALA A 159 -1.16 -9.69 4.19
C ALA A 159 -1.78 -10.60 5.26
N ALA A 160 -2.40 -10.01 6.29
CA ALA A 160 -3.08 -10.74 7.35
C ALA A 160 -4.27 -11.55 6.82
N ASN A 161 -5.10 -10.94 5.97
CA ASN A 161 -6.22 -11.63 5.33
C ASN A 161 -5.77 -12.79 4.43
N LEU A 162 -4.63 -12.63 3.74
CA LEU A 162 -3.99 -13.70 2.97
C LEU A 162 -3.23 -14.72 3.83
N LYS A 163 -3.26 -14.57 5.17
CA LYS A 163 -2.54 -15.40 6.14
C LYS A 163 -1.03 -15.50 5.85
N LYS A 164 -0.46 -14.45 5.25
CA LYS A 164 0.98 -14.34 5.05
C LYS A 164 1.65 -13.99 6.38
N PRO A 165 2.80 -14.58 6.73
CA PRO A 165 3.54 -14.22 7.94
C PRO A 165 3.88 -12.73 7.97
N ILE A 166 3.54 -12.07 9.09
CA ILE A 166 3.88 -10.67 9.36
C ILE A 166 4.91 -10.65 10.50
N LEU A 167 6.12 -10.24 10.19
CA LEU A 167 7.28 -10.33 11.07
C LEU A 167 7.90 -8.96 11.33
N LEU A 168 8.65 -8.86 12.42
CA LEU A 168 9.43 -7.68 12.77
C LEU A 168 10.76 -7.63 11.98
N PRO A 169 11.34 -6.43 11.78
CA PRO A 169 12.66 -6.28 11.15
C PRO A 169 13.79 -7.02 11.87
N SER A 170 13.63 -7.29 13.17
CA SER A 170 14.58 -8.07 13.97
C SER A 170 14.80 -9.47 13.40
N TRP A 171 13.81 -10.08 12.74
CA TRP A 171 13.97 -11.37 12.08
C TRP A 171 15.09 -11.36 11.03
N ILE A 172 15.11 -10.31 10.20
CA ILE A 172 16.12 -10.15 9.14
C ILE A 172 17.50 -9.89 9.74
N ASN A 173 17.58 -9.05 10.78
CA ASN A 173 18.85 -8.75 11.45
C ASN A 173 19.43 -10.01 12.11
N THR A 174 18.61 -10.78 12.83
CA THR A 174 19.05 -12.02 13.47
C THR A 174 19.43 -13.09 12.44
N LEU A 175 18.73 -13.20 11.32
CA LEU A 175 19.14 -14.07 10.22
C LEU A 175 20.50 -13.68 9.67
N TRP A 176 20.71 -12.39 9.42
CA TRP A 176 22.00 -11.88 8.94
C TRP A 176 23.12 -12.19 9.93
N GLU A 177 22.98 -11.78 11.19
CA GLU A 177 23.97 -12.00 12.24
C GLU A 177 24.34 -13.48 12.41
N LYS A 178 23.34 -14.36 12.59
CA LYS A 178 23.59 -15.79 12.76
C LYS A 178 24.15 -16.44 11.50
N SER A 179 23.85 -15.89 10.33
CA SER A 179 24.45 -16.36 9.08
C SER A 179 25.94 -16.01 9.00
N GLN A 180 26.34 -14.82 9.47
CA GLN A 180 27.75 -14.44 9.52
C GLN A 180 28.53 -15.32 10.51
N GLU A 181 27.89 -15.70 11.62
CA GLU A 181 28.44 -16.64 12.62
C GLU A 181 28.43 -18.11 12.17
N LYS A 182 27.93 -18.41 10.96
CA LYS A 182 27.78 -19.77 10.42
C LYS A 182 26.92 -20.70 11.29
N LYS A 183 25.99 -20.14 12.08
CA LYS A 183 25.07 -20.90 12.95
C LYS A 183 23.80 -21.38 12.23
N ILE A 184 23.51 -20.82 11.06
CA ILE A 184 22.35 -21.16 10.24
C ILE A 184 22.74 -21.39 8.79
N ALA A 185 21.99 -22.23 8.10
CA ALA A 185 22.11 -22.46 6.66
C ALA A 185 20.84 -22.03 5.91
N ARG A 186 19.68 -21.99 6.58
CA ARG A 186 18.39 -21.60 6.02
C ARG A 186 17.62 -20.70 6.96
N TYR A 187 16.71 -19.90 6.40
CA TYR A 187 15.83 -19.03 7.20
C TYR A 187 14.93 -19.81 8.16
N THR A 188 14.64 -21.08 7.86
CA THR A 188 13.83 -21.99 8.68
C THR A 188 14.53 -22.49 9.92
N ASP A 189 15.84 -22.27 10.06
CA ASP A 189 16.62 -22.69 11.23
C ASP A 189 16.31 -21.82 12.46
N ILE A 190 15.63 -20.68 12.24
CA ILE A 190 15.15 -19.79 13.28
C ILE A 190 13.62 -19.91 13.37
N ASN A 191 13.10 -20.01 14.59
CA ASN A 191 11.66 -19.99 14.82
C ASN A 191 11.07 -18.63 14.45
N MET A 192 10.15 -18.60 13.49
CA MET A 192 9.50 -17.37 13.04
C MET A 192 8.54 -16.78 14.08
N GLU A 193 7.98 -17.62 14.97
CA GLU A 193 7.01 -17.16 15.97
C GLU A 193 7.63 -16.16 16.97
N ASP A 194 8.94 -16.28 17.22
CA ASP A 194 9.68 -15.38 18.12
C ASP A 194 9.77 -13.93 17.57
N PHE A 195 9.50 -13.76 16.27
CA PHE A 195 9.59 -12.48 15.55
C PHE A 195 8.25 -12.03 14.96
N LYS A 196 7.14 -12.67 15.35
CA LYS A 196 5.79 -12.24 14.95
C LYS A 196 5.54 -10.79 15.34
N CYS A 197 4.96 -10.02 14.41
CA CYS A 197 4.52 -8.67 14.71
C CYS A 197 3.37 -8.72 15.75
N PRO A 198 3.51 -8.08 16.93
CA PRO A 198 2.45 -8.04 17.93
C PRO A 198 1.18 -7.39 17.39
N ILE A 199 0.02 -7.86 17.86
CA ILE A 199 -1.30 -7.49 17.35
C ILE A 199 -1.54 -5.98 17.44
N PHE A 200 -1.04 -5.33 18.49
CA PHE A 200 -1.24 -3.90 18.74
C PHE A 200 0.05 -3.09 18.70
N LEU A 201 1.09 -3.55 17.98
CA LEU A 201 2.35 -2.82 17.88
C LEU A 201 2.15 -1.46 17.20
N GLY A 202 2.54 -0.39 17.90
CA GLY A 202 2.31 0.99 17.46
C GLY A 202 0.95 1.56 17.88
N CYS A 203 0.06 0.73 18.46
CA CYS A 203 -1.23 1.21 18.95
C CYS A 203 -1.12 1.72 20.40
N ILE A 204 -1.57 2.96 20.59
CA ILE A 204 -1.84 3.57 21.88
C ILE A 204 -3.36 3.63 22.07
N ILE A 205 -3.87 2.86 23.04
CA ILE A 205 -5.30 2.56 23.23
C ILE A 205 -5.83 3.25 24.51
N CYS A 206 -6.90 4.02 24.37
CA CYS A 206 -7.68 4.59 25.46
C CYS A 206 -9.11 4.02 25.46
N VAL A 207 -9.78 4.09 26.62
CA VAL A 207 -11.11 3.50 26.81
C VAL A 207 -12.06 4.49 27.51
N THR A 208 -13.28 4.59 26.99
CA THR A 208 -14.40 5.33 27.61
C THR A 208 -15.70 4.52 27.61
N GLY A 209 -16.55 4.74 28.62
CA GLY A 209 -17.85 4.05 28.75
C GLY A 209 -17.80 2.63 29.32
N LEU A 210 -16.66 1.95 29.30
CA LEU A 210 -16.54 0.59 29.84
C LEU A 210 -16.52 0.54 31.38
N CYS A 211 -17.07 -0.55 31.92
CA CYS A 211 -17.03 -0.85 33.34
C CYS A 211 -15.60 -1.17 33.83
N SER A 212 -15.39 -1.14 35.15
CA SER A 212 -14.04 -1.26 35.74
C SER A 212 -13.36 -2.62 35.47
N SER A 213 -14.13 -3.71 35.35
CA SER A 213 -13.59 -5.03 34.98
C SER A 213 -13.11 -5.05 33.54
N ASP A 214 -13.95 -4.61 32.60
CA ASP A 214 -13.63 -4.63 31.17
C ASP A 214 -12.44 -3.71 30.86
N ARG A 215 -12.39 -2.55 31.51
CA ARG A 215 -11.25 -1.63 31.41
C ARG A 215 -9.94 -2.31 31.81
N LYS A 216 -9.92 -3.05 32.93
CA LYS A 216 -8.74 -3.80 33.38
C LYS A 216 -8.34 -4.88 32.38
N THR A 217 -9.33 -5.61 31.84
CA THR A 217 -9.09 -6.64 30.82
C THR A 217 -8.47 -6.05 29.55
N VAL A 218 -9.04 -4.97 29.01
CA VAL A 218 -8.48 -4.28 27.83
C VAL A 218 -7.07 -3.78 28.11
N GLN A 219 -6.83 -3.19 29.29
CA GLN A 219 -5.49 -2.74 29.69
C GLN A 219 -4.46 -3.88 29.69
N GLN A 220 -4.79 -5.02 30.34
CA GLN A 220 -3.91 -6.18 30.41
C GLN A 220 -3.62 -6.78 29.03
N LEU A 221 -4.67 -6.95 28.21
CA LEU A 221 -4.53 -7.51 26.87
C LEU A 221 -3.79 -6.58 25.91
N THR A 222 -3.98 -5.26 26.03
CA THR A 222 -3.24 -4.27 25.23
C THR A 222 -1.73 -4.44 25.43
N VAL A 223 -1.28 -4.47 26.70
CA VAL A 223 0.13 -4.63 27.03
C VAL A 223 0.64 -6.01 26.62
N LYS A 224 -0.14 -7.08 26.87
CA LYS A 224 0.21 -8.45 26.49
C LYS A 224 0.46 -8.59 24.99
N HIS A 225 -0.29 -7.87 24.16
CA HIS A 225 -0.22 -7.93 22.70
C HIS A 225 0.58 -6.77 22.07
N GLY A 226 1.47 -6.14 22.85
CA GLY A 226 2.46 -5.19 22.35
C GLY A 226 1.97 -3.77 22.09
N GLY A 227 0.75 -3.44 22.52
CA GLY A 227 0.22 -2.08 22.50
C GLY A 227 0.45 -1.35 23.83
N GLN A 228 0.20 -0.05 23.83
CA GLN A 228 0.28 0.81 25.01
C GLN A 228 -1.12 1.22 25.46
N TYR A 229 -1.42 1.07 26.75
CA TYR A 229 -2.69 1.52 27.32
C TYR A 229 -2.55 2.88 28.00
N MET A 230 -3.50 3.78 27.77
CA MET A 230 -3.59 5.08 28.43
C MET A 230 -4.95 5.27 29.11
N GLY A 231 -4.94 5.55 30.42
CA GLY A 231 -6.17 5.81 31.18
C GLY A 231 -6.83 7.15 30.84
N GLN A 232 -6.02 8.14 30.46
CA GLN A 232 -6.47 9.46 30.03
C GLN A 232 -6.22 9.63 28.54
N LEU A 233 -7.20 10.22 27.85
CA LEU A 233 -7.08 10.60 26.45
C LEU A 233 -6.21 11.86 26.39
N LYS A 234 -5.08 11.78 25.69
CA LYS A 234 -4.18 12.92 25.42
C LYS A 234 -4.11 13.17 23.92
N MET A 235 -4.06 14.44 23.54
CA MET A 235 -3.91 14.85 22.16
C MET A 235 -2.55 14.37 21.60
N ASN A 236 -2.51 13.97 20.32
CA ASN A 236 -1.32 13.50 19.59
C ASN A 236 -0.63 12.21 20.08
N ASP A 237 -0.99 11.68 21.25
CA ASP A 237 -0.48 10.38 21.73
C ASP A 237 -1.44 9.24 21.38
N CYS A 238 -2.75 9.44 21.56
CA CYS A 238 -3.72 8.37 21.46
C CYS A 238 -4.05 8.02 20.01
N THR A 239 -3.82 6.77 19.61
CA THR A 239 -4.16 6.28 18.26
C THR A 239 -5.59 5.73 18.17
N HIS A 240 -6.07 5.11 19.24
CA HIS A 240 -7.36 4.40 19.29
C HIS A 240 -8.12 4.74 20.56
N LEU A 241 -9.39 5.14 20.41
CA LEU A 241 -10.33 5.26 21.51
C LEU A 241 -11.41 4.18 21.36
N ILE A 242 -11.47 3.26 22.33
CA ILE A 242 -12.54 2.28 22.44
C ILE A 242 -13.72 2.92 23.14
N VAL A 243 -14.88 2.90 22.47
CA VAL A 243 -16.09 3.63 22.85
C VAL A 243 -17.28 2.69 22.85
N GLN A 244 -18.05 2.66 23.95
CA GLN A 244 -19.29 1.87 24.02
C GLN A 244 -20.45 2.55 23.27
N GLU A 245 -20.58 3.87 23.41
CA GLU A 245 -21.62 4.67 22.75
C GLU A 245 -20.99 5.95 22.19
N PRO A 246 -21.38 6.42 20.99
CA PRO A 246 -20.81 7.59 20.31
C PRO A 246 -21.25 8.91 20.98
N LYS A 247 -20.94 9.04 22.27
CA LYS A 247 -21.33 10.17 23.12
C LYS A 247 -20.22 10.51 24.10
N GLY A 248 -20.27 11.75 24.57
CA GLY A 248 -19.39 12.24 25.60
C GLY A 248 -18.14 12.94 25.07
N GLN A 249 -17.54 13.75 25.93
CA GLN A 249 -16.48 14.68 25.57
C GLN A 249 -15.23 13.99 25.01
N LYS A 250 -14.83 12.84 25.57
CA LYS A 250 -13.70 12.06 25.04
C LYS A 250 -13.91 11.61 23.60
N TYR A 251 -15.13 11.21 23.24
CA TYR A 251 -15.47 10.81 21.87
C TYR A 251 -15.39 12.01 20.92
N GLU A 252 -15.98 13.14 21.31
CA GLU A 252 -15.94 14.38 20.50
C GLU A 252 -14.51 14.89 20.30
N CYS A 253 -13.69 14.93 21.35
CA CYS A 253 -12.28 15.30 21.26
C CYS A 253 -11.50 14.32 20.36
N ALA A 254 -11.65 13.01 20.57
CA ALA A 254 -10.98 12.00 19.75
C ALA A 254 -11.34 12.12 18.26
N LYS A 255 -12.62 12.39 17.95
CA LYS A 255 -13.08 12.61 16.58
C LYS A 255 -12.45 13.87 15.97
N ARG A 256 -12.35 14.97 16.71
CA ARG A 256 -11.67 16.20 16.27
C ARG A 256 -10.18 15.98 16.00
N TRP A 257 -9.54 15.14 16.81
CA TRP A 257 -8.12 14.81 16.70
C TRP A 257 -7.82 13.68 15.69
N ASN A 258 -8.82 13.23 14.94
CA ASN A 258 -8.71 12.15 13.96
C ASN A 258 -8.19 10.83 14.57
N VAL A 259 -8.51 10.58 15.84
CA VAL A 259 -8.25 9.32 16.56
C VAL A 259 -9.28 8.28 16.13
N HIS A 260 -8.85 7.02 15.98
CA HIS A 260 -9.75 5.93 15.62
C HIS A 260 -10.74 5.64 16.75
N CYS A 261 -12.00 6.07 16.58
CA CYS A 261 -13.09 5.80 17.50
C CYS A 261 -13.77 4.49 17.11
N VAL A 262 -13.49 3.42 17.86
CA VAL A 262 -13.90 2.05 17.53
C VAL A 262 -14.69 1.42 18.66
N THR A 263 -15.52 0.44 18.34
CA THR A 263 -16.23 -0.36 19.35
C THR A 263 -15.27 -1.33 20.07
N ALA A 264 -15.70 -1.87 21.21
CA ALA A 264 -14.93 -2.91 21.92
C ALA A 264 -14.73 -4.18 21.06
N GLN A 265 -15.62 -4.43 20.10
CA GLN A 265 -15.55 -5.59 19.23
C GLN A 265 -14.27 -5.58 18.37
N TRP A 266 -13.84 -4.43 17.85
CA TRP A 266 -12.57 -4.30 17.13
C TRP A 266 -11.40 -4.89 17.92
N PHE A 267 -11.34 -4.60 19.22
CA PHE A 267 -10.26 -5.03 20.09
C PHE A 267 -10.28 -6.55 20.29
N PHE A 268 -11.44 -7.10 20.63
CA PHE A 268 -11.58 -8.54 20.87
C PHE A 268 -11.43 -9.36 19.60
N ASP A 269 -12.02 -8.92 18.48
CA ASP A 269 -11.83 -9.56 17.17
C ASP A 269 -10.35 -9.52 16.75
N SER A 270 -9.62 -8.43 17.04
CA SER A 270 -8.18 -8.36 16.75
C SER A 270 -7.38 -9.41 17.52
N VAL A 271 -7.70 -9.61 18.80
CA VAL A 271 -7.07 -10.62 19.64
C VAL A 271 -7.43 -12.03 19.17
N GLU A 272 -8.70 -12.29 18.88
CA GLU A 272 -9.20 -13.59 18.46
C GLU A 272 -8.63 -14.01 17.09
N LYS A 273 -8.64 -13.10 16.11
CA LYS A 273 -8.13 -13.36 14.76
C LYS A 273 -6.60 -13.32 14.68
N GLY A 274 -5.94 -12.78 15.70
CA GLY A 274 -4.48 -12.73 15.80
C GLY A 274 -3.80 -11.61 15.02
N PHE A 275 -4.54 -10.58 14.59
CA PHE A 275 -4.00 -9.41 13.88
C PHE A 275 -4.91 -8.18 14.06
N CYS A 276 -4.34 -6.97 14.01
CA CYS A 276 -5.09 -5.72 14.14
C CYS A 276 -6.16 -5.61 13.04
N GLN A 277 -7.42 -5.51 13.43
CA GLN A 277 -8.52 -5.37 12.48
C GLN A 277 -8.59 -3.98 11.86
N ASP A 278 -9.19 -3.89 10.67
CA ASP A 278 -9.47 -2.62 10.01
C ASP A 278 -10.47 -1.79 10.84
N GLU A 279 -10.06 -0.62 11.28
CA GLU A 279 -10.83 0.28 12.15
C GLU A 279 -12.10 0.78 11.45
N SER A 280 -12.12 0.84 10.12
CA SER A 280 -13.26 1.32 9.34
C SER A 280 -14.52 0.46 9.51
N ILE A 281 -14.34 -0.84 9.79
CA ILE A 281 -15.43 -1.82 9.95
C ILE A 281 -16.13 -1.65 11.32
N TYR A 282 -15.44 -1.04 12.30
CA TYR A 282 -15.90 -0.96 13.69
C TYR A 282 -16.12 0.47 14.16
N ARG A 283 -16.36 1.40 13.24
CA ARG A 283 -16.59 2.81 13.56
C ARG A 283 -17.84 2.98 14.40
N THR A 284 -17.71 3.76 15.48
CA THR A 284 -18.85 4.18 16.28
C THR A 284 -19.44 5.46 15.66
N GLU A 285 -20.43 5.33 14.78
CA GLU A 285 -21.17 6.48 14.23
C GLU A 285 -22.40 6.81 15.10
N PRO A 286 -22.71 8.11 15.29
CA PRO A 286 -23.97 8.49 15.93
C PRO A 286 -25.12 8.03 15.04
N VAL A 287 -26.03 7.24 15.62
CA VAL A 287 -27.31 6.93 14.98
C VAL A 287 -28.00 8.27 14.72
N LEU A 288 -28.15 8.64 13.45
CA LEU A 288 -29.06 9.71 13.08
C LEU A 288 -30.45 9.18 13.39
N GLU A 289 -31.00 9.59 14.53
CA GLU A 289 -32.42 9.42 14.82
C GLU A 289 -33.19 10.16 13.71
N THR A 290 -33.64 9.45 12.69
CA THR A 290 -34.82 9.87 11.94
C THR A 290 -35.90 10.08 12.97
N LYS A 291 -36.31 11.35 13.18
CA LYS A 291 -37.51 11.70 13.93
C LYS A 291 -38.69 10.97 13.30
N THR A 292 -39.01 9.77 13.80
CA THR A 292 -40.31 9.17 13.58
C THR A 292 -41.29 10.08 14.30
N MET A 293 -42.05 10.84 13.51
CA MET A 293 -43.24 11.53 13.99
C MET A 293 -44.16 10.47 14.61
N PRO A 294 -44.73 10.70 15.80
CA PRO A 294 -45.61 9.72 16.42
C PRO A 294 -46.90 9.54 15.60
N ASP A 295 -47.26 8.27 15.42
CA ASP A 295 -48.45 7.80 14.75
C ASP A 295 -49.71 8.52 15.25
N THR A 296 -50.48 9.08 14.31
CA THR A 296 -51.83 9.58 14.60
C THR A 296 -52.82 8.42 14.48
N SER A 297 -53.34 8.01 15.62
CA SER A 297 -54.38 7.01 15.81
C SER A 297 -55.64 7.29 14.97
N THR A 298 -56.12 6.28 14.26
CA THR A 298 -57.53 6.18 13.86
C THR A 298 -58.17 4.97 14.55
N PRO A 299 -59.31 5.13 15.25
CA PRO A 299 -59.95 4.05 15.97
C PRO A 299 -60.82 3.24 15.00
N THR A 300 -60.63 1.93 14.95
CA THR A 300 -61.66 1.03 14.40
C THR A 300 -62.06 0.08 15.51
N GLY A 301 -63.26 0.27 16.03
CA GLY A 301 -63.90 -0.68 16.92
C GLY A 301 -65.32 -0.87 16.46
N GLN A 302 -65.62 -2.02 15.86
CA GLN A 302 -66.65 -2.91 16.39
C GLN A 302 -66.82 -4.22 15.60
N ILE A 303 -66.97 -5.30 16.38
CA ILE A 303 -67.74 -6.54 16.15
C ILE A 303 -66.98 -7.78 15.65
N ASN A 304 -66.55 -8.56 16.66
CA ASN A 304 -66.90 -9.95 16.97
C ASN A 304 -66.56 -11.15 16.06
N THR A 305 -65.95 -12.12 16.75
CA THR A 305 -66.19 -13.58 16.76
C THR A 305 -65.59 -14.48 15.67
N VAL A 306 -64.55 -15.22 16.08
CA VAL A 306 -64.49 -16.70 16.18
C VAL A 306 -65.08 -17.49 14.99
N ASP A 307 -64.23 -18.12 14.17
CA ASP A 307 -63.94 -19.58 14.16
C ASP A 307 -63.25 -20.03 12.86
N GLY A 308 -62.46 -21.11 12.95
CA GLY A 308 -62.43 -22.14 11.91
C GLY A 308 -61.28 -22.16 10.88
N ARG A 309 -60.36 -23.13 11.06
CA ARG A 309 -59.63 -24.00 10.10
C ARG A 309 -59.92 -23.75 8.60
N THR A 310 -59.01 -23.85 7.63
CA THR A 310 -58.07 -24.95 7.30
C THR A 310 -57.29 -24.56 6.02
N LEU A 311 -56.08 -25.13 5.90
CA LEU A 311 -55.16 -25.38 4.77
C LEU A 311 -55.59 -25.19 3.28
N SER A 312 -54.52 -25.03 2.46
CA SER A 312 -54.33 -25.17 0.99
C SER A 312 -54.43 -23.85 0.19
N ASP A 313 -53.53 -23.49 -0.74
CA ASP A 313 -52.78 -24.30 -1.70
C ASP A 313 -51.40 -23.71 -2.08
N VAL A 314 -50.50 -24.62 -2.39
CA VAL A 314 -49.21 -24.41 -3.06
C VAL A 314 -49.44 -24.55 -4.57
N SER A 315 -48.57 -23.90 -5.37
CA SER A 315 -48.32 -24.02 -6.83
C SER A 315 -48.95 -22.89 -7.67
N HIS A 316 -48.27 -22.24 -8.63
CA HIS A 316 -47.25 -22.72 -9.57
C HIS A 316 -46.26 -21.61 -9.99
N ILE A 317 -45.03 -22.05 -10.28
CA ILE A 317 -44.05 -21.35 -11.11
C ILE A 317 -44.63 -21.20 -12.53
N SER A 318 -44.50 -20.01 -13.12
CA SER A 318 -44.35 -19.88 -14.57
C SER A 318 -43.53 -18.65 -14.93
N ASN A 319 -42.28 -18.91 -15.34
CA ASN A 319 -41.54 -18.10 -16.29
C ASN A 319 -42.36 -17.93 -17.56
N ILE A 320 -42.62 -16.70 -18.01
CA ILE A 320 -42.58 -16.35 -19.44
C ILE A 320 -41.96 -14.96 -19.61
N ASN A 321 -40.96 -14.96 -20.49
CA ASN A 321 -40.23 -13.86 -21.08
C ASN A 321 -41.03 -13.22 -22.24
N ALA A 322 -41.15 -11.89 -22.28
CA ALA A 322 -41.37 -11.03 -23.46
C ALA A 322 -41.56 -9.58 -22.95
N SER A 323 -40.54 -8.72 -23.03
CA SER A 323 -40.25 -7.82 -24.17
C SER A 323 -41.40 -6.88 -24.52
N CYS A 324 -41.05 -5.59 -24.62
CA CYS A 324 -41.77 -4.44 -25.19
C CYS A 324 -42.45 -3.46 -24.22
N VAL A 325 -41.65 -2.51 -23.68
CA VAL A 325 -42.14 -1.16 -23.34
C VAL A 325 -41.11 -0.11 -23.79
N ASN A 326 -41.39 0.47 -24.95
CA ASN A 326 -40.98 1.78 -25.52
C ASN A 326 -39.73 2.50 -24.94
N GLU A 327 -38.63 2.49 -25.70
CA GLU A 327 -37.35 3.17 -25.38
C GLU A 327 -37.34 4.70 -25.58
N SER A 328 -38.44 5.33 -26.04
CA SER A 328 -38.37 6.74 -26.46
C SER A 328 -38.62 7.78 -25.36
N ILE A 329 -38.92 7.37 -24.11
CA ILE A 329 -39.19 8.30 -22.99
C ILE A 329 -38.02 8.33 -21.98
N CYS A 330 -37.13 7.34 -21.99
CA CYS A 330 -35.98 7.28 -21.08
C CYS A 330 -34.77 8.11 -21.57
N ASN A 331 -34.60 8.29 -22.88
CA ASN A 331 -33.48 9.07 -23.42
C ASN A 331 -33.60 10.58 -23.16
N SER A 332 -34.80 11.15 -23.08
CA SER A 332 -34.94 12.60 -22.82
C SER A 332 -34.69 12.95 -21.35
N LEU A 333 -35.08 12.06 -20.42
CA LEU A 333 -34.84 12.22 -18.97
C LEU A 333 -33.37 12.00 -18.60
N LEU A 334 -32.67 11.10 -19.31
CA LEU A 334 -31.22 10.90 -19.14
C LEU A 334 -30.41 12.04 -19.77
N ASN A 335 -30.76 12.50 -20.97
CA ASN A 335 -30.07 13.63 -21.60
C ASN A 335 -30.25 14.94 -20.81
N SER A 336 -31.44 15.21 -20.24
CA SER A 336 -31.64 16.39 -19.39
C SER A 336 -30.87 16.32 -18.06
N LYS A 337 -30.61 15.10 -17.55
CA LYS A 337 -29.77 14.89 -16.35
C LYS A 337 -28.28 15.05 -16.65
N VAL A 338 -27.83 14.64 -17.84
CA VAL A 338 -26.44 14.81 -18.30
C VAL A 338 -26.09 16.28 -18.51
N GLU A 339 -26.98 17.09 -19.10
CA GLU A 339 -26.77 18.55 -19.23
C GLU A 339 -26.70 19.25 -17.86
N SER A 340 -27.55 18.86 -16.91
CA SER A 340 -27.53 19.42 -15.54
C SER A 340 -26.29 19.00 -14.73
N ALA A 341 -25.79 17.77 -14.93
CA ALA A 341 -24.56 17.28 -14.31
C ALA A 341 -23.29 17.91 -14.93
N LEU A 342 -23.38 18.39 -16.18
CA LEU A 342 -22.27 19.00 -16.92
C LEU A 342 -21.85 20.36 -16.35
N GLU A 343 -22.79 21.12 -15.79
CA GLU A 343 -22.51 22.45 -15.22
C GLU A 343 -22.15 22.41 -13.72
N ASN A 344 -22.44 21.30 -13.01
CA ASN A 344 -22.24 21.19 -11.57
C ASN A 344 -21.67 19.82 -11.15
N LEU A 345 -20.40 19.54 -11.50
CA LEU A 345 -19.61 18.40 -11.00
C LEU A 345 -19.66 18.26 -9.46
N ASP A 346 -19.91 19.35 -8.73
CA ASP A 346 -20.04 19.35 -7.27
C ASP A 346 -21.28 18.60 -6.76
N ASN A 347 -22.32 18.44 -7.57
CA ASN A 347 -23.58 17.77 -7.21
C ASN A 347 -23.79 16.42 -7.90
N LEU A 348 -22.79 15.91 -8.63
CA LEU A 348 -22.87 14.61 -9.31
C LEU A 348 -23.21 13.47 -8.33
N ASP A 349 -24.30 12.74 -8.61
CA ASP A 349 -24.70 11.56 -7.86
C ASP A 349 -24.16 10.30 -8.55
N VAL A 350 -23.10 9.72 -7.96
CA VAL A 350 -22.44 8.52 -8.49
C VAL A 350 -23.37 7.30 -8.45
N SER A 351 -24.35 7.27 -7.55
CA SER A 351 -25.30 6.17 -7.42
C SER A 351 -26.39 6.14 -8.51
N ALA A 352 -26.51 7.22 -9.28
CA ALA A 352 -27.48 7.33 -10.37
C ALA A 352 -27.04 6.63 -11.66
N PHE A 353 -25.78 6.19 -11.76
CA PHE A 353 -25.25 5.50 -12.93
C PHE A 353 -25.31 3.98 -12.72
N GLN A 354 -26.14 3.28 -13.52
CA GLN A 354 -26.21 1.82 -13.57
C GLN A 354 -25.29 1.29 -14.68
N ALA A 355 -23.98 1.59 -14.58
CA ALA A 355 -22.98 1.12 -15.53
C ALA A 355 -22.38 -0.23 -15.08
N PRO A 356 -21.93 -1.09 -16.03
CA PRO A 356 -21.20 -2.31 -15.72
C PRO A 356 -19.93 -2.05 -14.88
N GLU A 357 -19.63 -2.95 -13.93
CA GLU A 357 -18.47 -2.82 -13.03
C GLU A 357 -17.11 -2.94 -13.74
N ASP A 358 -17.11 -3.39 -14.99
CA ASP A 358 -15.96 -3.61 -15.87
C ASP A 358 -15.88 -2.62 -17.05
N LEU A 359 -16.70 -1.55 -17.04
CA LEU A 359 -16.79 -0.56 -18.13
C LEU A 359 -15.44 0.01 -18.57
N LEU A 360 -14.54 0.26 -17.62
CA LEU A 360 -13.21 0.85 -17.80
C LEU A 360 -12.11 -0.21 -17.64
N ASP A 361 -12.40 -1.49 -17.84
CA ASP A 361 -11.38 -2.54 -17.73
C ASP A 361 -10.21 -2.28 -18.69
N GLY A 362 -8.99 -2.35 -18.15
CA GLY A 362 -7.76 -1.98 -18.86
C GLY A 362 -7.46 -0.48 -18.97
N CYS A 363 -8.38 0.41 -18.60
CA CYS A 363 -8.12 1.86 -18.60
C CYS A 363 -7.25 2.27 -17.41
N ARG A 364 -6.06 2.78 -17.71
CA ARG A 364 -5.13 3.41 -16.76
C ARG A 364 -5.28 4.91 -16.83
N ILE A 365 -5.95 5.51 -15.85
CA ILE A 365 -6.46 6.88 -15.91
C ILE A 365 -5.71 7.80 -14.93
N TYR A 366 -5.29 8.97 -15.41
CA TYR A 366 -4.79 10.07 -14.60
C TYR A 366 -5.78 11.24 -14.62
N LEU A 367 -6.06 11.82 -13.45
CA LEU A 367 -6.94 12.99 -13.30
C LEU A 367 -6.08 14.23 -13.09
N CYS A 368 -6.21 15.23 -13.95
CA CYS A 368 -5.46 16.48 -13.92
C CYS A 368 -6.41 17.68 -13.88
N GLY A 369 -6.10 18.73 -13.11
CA GLY A 369 -6.95 19.93 -13.03
C GLY A 369 -8.27 19.78 -12.25
N PHE A 370 -8.38 18.79 -11.36
CA PHE A 370 -9.54 18.65 -10.46
C PHE A 370 -9.10 18.78 -9.00
N SER A 371 -9.89 19.49 -8.19
CA SER A 371 -9.65 19.63 -6.75
C SER A 371 -10.95 19.46 -5.95
N GLY A 372 -10.81 19.20 -4.65
CA GLY A 372 -11.94 19.08 -3.72
C GLY A 372 -12.93 17.96 -4.05
N ARG A 373 -14.22 18.22 -3.88
CA ARG A 373 -15.30 17.22 -3.98
C ARG A 373 -15.44 16.62 -5.40
N LYS A 374 -15.13 17.40 -6.44
CA LYS A 374 -15.17 16.96 -7.85
C LYS A 374 -14.23 15.78 -8.09
N LEU A 375 -13.00 15.89 -7.60
CA LEU A 375 -11.97 14.87 -7.74
C LEU A 375 -12.35 13.58 -7.00
N ASP A 376 -12.91 13.66 -5.80
CA ASP A 376 -13.35 12.46 -5.06
C ASP A 376 -14.53 11.75 -5.72
N LYS A 377 -15.43 12.48 -6.38
CA LYS A 377 -16.53 11.89 -7.17
C LYS A 377 -16.02 11.20 -8.43
N LEU A 378 -15.12 11.82 -9.17
CA LEU A 378 -14.48 11.21 -10.35
C LEU A 378 -13.68 9.95 -9.98
N ARG A 379 -12.99 9.97 -8.84
CA ARG A 379 -12.29 8.78 -8.30
C ARG A 379 -13.24 7.64 -8.01
N ARG A 380 -14.38 7.92 -7.37
CA ARG A 380 -15.40 6.91 -7.09
C ARG A 380 -15.99 6.34 -8.37
N LEU A 381 -16.28 7.21 -9.35
CA LEU A 381 -16.81 6.81 -10.65
C LEU A 381 -15.85 5.88 -11.40
N ILE A 382 -14.56 6.23 -11.47
CA ILE A 382 -13.53 5.39 -12.11
C ILE A 382 -13.42 4.03 -11.40
N ASN A 383 -13.41 4.02 -10.07
CA ASN A 383 -13.34 2.78 -9.30
C ASN A 383 -14.59 1.91 -9.51
N SER A 384 -15.78 2.50 -9.63
CA SER A 384 -17.02 1.74 -9.87
C SER A 384 -17.10 1.13 -11.26
N GLY A 385 -16.36 1.65 -12.25
CA GLY A 385 -16.27 1.04 -13.58
C GLY A 385 -15.01 0.19 -13.78
N GLY A 386 -14.24 -0.14 -12.74
CA GLY A 386 -13.08 -1.04 -12.88
C GLY A 386 -11.80 -0.40 -13.43
N GLY A 387 -11.74 0.92 -13.54
CA GLY A 387 -10.56 1.63 -14.06
C GLY A 387 -9.44 1.77 -13.03
N VAL A 388 -8.18 1.72 -13.49
CA VAL A 388 -6.98 1.85 -12.64
C VAL A 388 -6.50 3.30 -12.61
N ARG A 389 -6.49 3.92 -11.43
CA ARG A 389 -6.11 5.34 -11.29
C ARG A 389 -4.64 5.54 -10.88
N PHE A 390 -3.98 6.48 -11.53
CA PHE A 390 -2.63 6.94 -11.17
C PHE A 390 -2.68 8.29 -10.43
N ASN A 391 -1.79 8.46 -9.44
CA ASN A 391 -1.62 9.73 -8.72
C ASN A 391 -0.56 10.63 -9.36
N GLN A 392 0.29 10.08 -10.23
CA GLN A 392 1.33 10.78 -10.96
C GLN A 392 1.28 10.31 -12.41
N LEU A 393 1.62 11.20 -13.34
CA LEU A 393 1.65 10.88 -14.75
C LEU A 393 2.90 10.03 -15.04
N ASN A 394 2.71 8.86 -15.64
CA ASN A 394 3.76 7.91 -16.00
C ASN A 394 3.51 7.31 -17.39
N GLU A 395 4.49 6.59 -17.96
CA GLU A 395 4.40 6.01 -19.31
C GLU A 395 3.31 4.94 -19.46
N ASP A 396 2.78 4.44 -18.34
CA ASP A 396 1.70 3.46 -18.32
C ASP A 396 0.32 4.12 -18.41
N VAL A 397 0.16 5.43 -18.19
CA VAL A 397 -1.15 6.09 -18.31
C VAL A 397 -1.67 5.94 -19.75
N THR A 398 -2.90 5.45 -19.88
CA THR A 398 -3.62 5.32 -21.16
C THR A 398 -4.49 6.52 -21.44
N HIS A 399 -5.12 7.08 -20.41
CA HIS A 399 -6.08 8.18 -20.51
C HIS A 399 -5.76 9.27 -19.49
N VAL A 400 -5.75 10.51 -19.93
CA VAL A 400 -5.63 11.70 -19.07
C VAL A 400 -6.94 12.45 -19.15
N ILE A 401 -7.63 12.57 -18.01
CA ILE A 401 -8.85 13.36 -17.90
C ILE A 401 -8.48 14.74 -17.37
N VAL A 402 -8.75 15.78 -18.15
CA VAL A 402 -8.38 17.17 -17.83
C VAL A 402 -9.60 17.95 -17.37
N GLY A 403 -9.43 18.69 -16.27
CA GLY A 403 -10.39 19.63 -15.69
C GLY A 403 -9.99 21.09 -15.93
N ASP A 404 -10.00 21.90 -14.88
CA ASP A 404 -9.68 23.33 -14.96
C ASP A 404 -8.15 23.53 -14.99
N TYR A 405 -7.64 23.98 -16.16
CA TYR A 405 -6.27 24.40 -16.52
C TYR A 405 -5.10 23.97 -15.62
N ASP A 406 -4.14 23.23 -16.19
CA ASP A 406 -2.87 22.89 -15.54
C ASP A 406 -1.67 23.01 -16.51
N ASP A 407 -0.58 23.61 -16.03
CA ASP A 407 0.70 23.78 -16.76
C ASP A 407 1.62 22.54 -16.61
N GLU A 408 1.34 21.63 -15.68
CA GLU A 408 2.13 20.40 -15.45
C GLU A 408 2.09 19.41 -16.63
N LEU A 409 1.03 19.44 -17.44
CA LEU A 409 0.88 18.58 -18.62
C LEU A 409 1.88 18.90 -19.74
N LYS A 410 2.24 20.17 -19.92
CA LYS A 410 3.18 20.59 -20.97
C LYS A 410 4.60 20.07 -20.70
N GLN A 411 5.01 20.05 -19.42
CA GLN A 411 6.35 19.66 -19.01
C GLN A 411 6.63 18.14 -19.18
N PHE A 412 5.58 17.31 -19.19
CA PHE A 412 5.70 15.86 -19.31
C PHE A 412 5.83 15.38 -20.77
N TRP A 413 5.19 16.06 -21.73
CA TRP A 413 5.21 15.62 -23.13
C TRP A 413 6.52 15.90 -23.86
N ASP A 414 7.29 16.88 -23.41
CA ASP A 414 8.65 17.11 -23.93
C ASP A 414 9.60 15.94 -23.63
N LYS A 415 9.20 15.00 -22.75
CA LYS A 415 10.05 13.91 -22.24
C LYS A 415 9.59 12.49 -22.59
N SER A 416 8.39 12.31 -23.16
CA SER A 416 7.74 11.00 -23.21
C SER A 416 7.53 10.46 -24.63
N ALA A 417 7.89 9.19 -24.85
CA ALA A 417 7.81 8.52 -26.17
C ALA A 417 6.41 7.97 -26.53
N ARG A 418 5.51 7.82 -25.56
CA ARG A 418 4.11 7.39 -25.74
C ARG A 418 3.14 8.49 -25.31
N ARG A 419 2.12 8.74 -26.14
CA ARG A 419 1.12 9.80 -25.90
C ARG A 419 -0.21 9.19 -25.42
N PRO A 420 -0.66 9.48 -24.19
CA PRO A 420 -1.98 9.03 -23.72
C PRO A 420 -3.12 9.78 -24.41
N HIS A 421 -4.33 9.21 -24.39
CA HIS A 421 -5.55 9.87 -24.86
C HIS A 421 -5.98 10.96 -23.87
N VAL A 422 -6.06 12.21 -24.34
CA VAL A 422 -6.40 13.36 -23.50
C VAL A 422 -7.85 13.74 -23.74
N VAL A 423 -8.70 13.54 -22.74
CA VAL A 423 -10.15 13.75 -22.83
C VAL A 423 -10.64 14.64 -21.68
N GLY A 424 -11.77 15.30 -21.86
CA GLY A 424 -12.43 16.03 -20.77
C GLY A 424 -13.22 15.11 -19.83
N ALA A 425 -13.60 15.60 -18.64
CA ALA A 425 -14.49 14.87 -17.72
C ALA A 425 -15.83 14.45 -18.36
N LYS A 426 -16.27 15.16 -19.41
CA LYS A 426 -17.46 14.84 -20.18
C LYS A 426 -17.42 13.44 -20.80
N TRP A 427 -16.28 13.00 -21.30
CA TRP A 427 -16.12 11.66 -21.89
C TRP A 427 -16.45 10.57 -20.88
N LEU A 428 -15.90 10.69 -19.66
CA LEU A 428 -16.12 9.72 -18.60
C LEU A 428 -17.59 9.67 -18.19
N LEU A 429 -18.22 10.83 -18.02
CA LEU A 429 -19.64 10.91 -17.65
C LEU A 429 -20.56 10.30 -18.71
N GLU A 430 -20.27 10.52 -19.99
CA GLU A 430 -21.04 9.94 -21.08
C GLU A 430 -20.83 8.43 -21.23
N CYS A 431 -19.61 7.93 -20.98
CA CYS A 431 -19.35 6.48 -20.96
C CYS A 431 -20.21 5.79 -19.89
N PHE A 432 -20.30 6.37 -18.68
CA PHE A 432 -21.15 5.85 -17.60
C PHE A 432 -22.64 6.03 -17.87
N SER A 433 -23.03 7.11 -18.54
CA SER A 433 -24.43 7.33 -18.91
C SER A 433 -24.92 6.35 -19.98
N LYS A 434 -24.04 5.97 -20.92
CA LYS A 434 -24.38 5.06 -22.02
C LYS A 434 -24.09 3.60 -21.69
N GLY A 435 -23.29 3.33 -20.66
CA GLY A 435 -22.95 1.99 -20.19
C GLY A 435 -21.92 1.25 -21.05
N TYR A 436 -21.23 1.95 -21.96
CA TYR A 436 -20.15 1.41 -22.79
C TYR A 436 -19.12 2.50 -23.13
N MET A 437 -17.90 2.07 -23.50
CA MET A 437 -16.78 2.96 -23.84
C MET A 437 -17.04 3.70 -25.14
N LEU A 438 -16.91 5.03 -25.10
CA LEU A 438 -17.08 5.90 -26.26
C LEU A 438 -15.73 6.22 -26.91
N PRO A 439 -15.67 6.42 -28.24
CA PRO A 439 -14.46 6.87 -28.91
C PRO A 439 -13.94 8.18 -28.30
N GLU A 440 -12.61 8.34 -28.22
CA GLU A 440 -11.97 9.47 -27.55
C GLU A 440 -11.89 10.72 -28.43
N GLU A 441 -11.94 10.57 -29.76
CA GLU A 441 -11.79 11.64 -30.75
C GLU A 441 -12.82 12.79 -30.62
N PRO A 442 -14.11 12.54 -30.31
CA PRO A 442 -15.12 13.60 -30.13
C PRO A 442 -14.95 14.41 -28.83
N TYR A 443 -14.14 13.93 -27.88
CA TYR A 443 -14.02 14.50 -26.54
C TYR A 443 -12.60 15.02 -26.24
N VAL A 444 -11.77 15.11 -27.28
CA VAL A 444 -10.46 15.76 -27.21
C VAL A 444 -10.67 17.22 -26.81
N HIS A 445 -9.97 17.65 -25.76
CA HIS A 445 -10.12 18.98 -25.21
C HIS A 445 -9.70 20.05 -26.23
N ALA A 446 -10.53 21.08 -26.45
CA ALA A 446 -10.46 22.05 -27.55
C ALA A 446 -9.14 22.87 -27.69
N ASN A 447 -8.23 22.78 -26.72
CA ASN A 447 -6.89 23.40 -26.77
C ASN A 447 -5.79 22.45 -27.31
N TYR A 448 -6.15 21.26 -27.79
CA TYR A 448 -5.21 20.27 -28.31
C TYR A 448 -5.65 19.76 -29.68
N GLN A 449 -4.95 20.21 -30.73
CA GLN A 449 -4.99 19.52 -32.03
C GLN A 449 -3.72 18.66 -32.18
N PRO A 450 -3.84 17.40 -32.64
CA PRO A 450 -2.69 16.62 -33.06
C PRO A 450 -2.07 17.29 -34.29
N VAL A 451 -0.86 17.82 -34.16
CA VAL A 451 -0.08 18.25 -35.33
C VAL A 451 0.61 17.00 -35.89
N GLU A 452 0.22 16.60 -37.10
CA GLU A 452 0.95 15.59 -37.89
C GLU A 452 2.36 16.12 -38.21
N ILE A 453 3.39 15.31 -37.97
CA ILE A 453 4.78 15.64 -38.30
C ILE A 453 5.14 14.94 -39.62
N PRO A 454 5.52 15.66 -40.69
CA PRO A 454 6.41 15.11 -41.69
C PRO A 454 7.85 15.15 -41.18
N VAL A 455 8.53 14.02 -41.29
CA VAL A 455 9.94 13.76 -41.00
C VAL A 455 10.86 14.71 -41.78
N SER A 456 11.91 15.29 -41.15
CA SER A 456 13.34 15.13 -41.49
C SER A 456 14.27 16.22 -40.90
N ASP A 457 15.40 15.75 -40.37
CA ASP A 457 16.77 16.31 -40.28
C ASP A 457 17.15 17.55 -39.42
N GLN A 458 18.31 17.39 -38.76
CA GLN A 458 19.08 18.30 -37.89
C GLN A 458 19.70 19.52 -38.63
N PRO A 459 20.62 20.31 -38.01
CA PRO A 459 20.59 21.07 -36.75
C PRO A 459 20.95 22.56 -37.00
N GLU A 460 20.78 23.49 -36.04
CA GLU A 460 21.77 24.56 -35.78
C GLU A 460 21.43 25.51 -34.61
N SER A 461 22.52 25.99 -34.02
CA SER A 461 22.75 26.94 -32.93
C SER A 461 22.13 28.35 -33.06
N LYS A 462 21.79 28.98 -31.92
CA LYS A 462 22.38 30.27 -31.41
C LYS A 462 21.62 30.88 -30.21
N THR A 463 22.40 31.14 -29.16
CA THR A 463 22.50 32.35 -28.30
C THR A 463 21.33 33.36 -28.22
N ALA A 464 20.90 33.72 -27.00
CA ALA A 464 20.94 35.09 -26.45
C ALA A 464 20.31 35.23 -25.04
N LEU A 465 20.93 36.08 -24.22
CA LEU A 465 20.60 36.45 -22.85
C LEU A 465 19.32 37.29 -22.72
N LEU A 466 18.67 37.27 -21.54
CA LEU A 466 18.32 38.50 -20.80
C LEU A 466 17.93 38.22 -19.33
N LYS A 467 18.55 39.02 -18.45
CA LYS A 467 18.32 39.13 -17.00
C LYS A 467 16.98 39.82 -16.70
N LYS A 468 16.33 39.46 -15.58
CA LYS A 468 15.92 40.44 -14.56
C LYS A 468 15.55 39.78 -13.24
N ASN A 469 16.08 40.36 -12.17
CA ASN A 469 15.79 40.07 -10.77
C ASN A 469 14.43 40.64 -10.36
N SER A 470 13.73 39.97 -9.45
CA SER A 470 12.99 40.63 -8.37
C SER A 470 12.76 39.68 -7.20
N SER A 471 12.84 40.29 -6.02
CA SER A 471 12.99 39.79 -4.67
C SER A 471 11.72 39.24 -3.99
N LEU A 472 11.96 38.33 -3.03
CA LEU A 472 11.33 38.14 -1.72
C LEU A 472 9.79 38.30 -1.57
N SER A 473 9.14 37.24 -1.11
CA SER A 473 8.52 37.26 0.24
C SER A 473 8.25 35.85 0.76
N LYS A 474 8.78 35.56 1.96
CA LYS A 474 8.34 34.46 2.82
C LYS A 474 7.01 34.86 3.47
N LYS A 475 6.08 33.92 3.58
CA LYS A 475 4.99 33.98 4.57
C LYS A 475 5.10 32.77 5.47
N ASP A 476 5.49 33.02 6.71
CA ASP A 476 5.41 32.09 7.83
C ASP A 476 3.94 31.90 8.22
N PHE A 477 3.53 30.65 8.46
CA PHE A 477 2.26 30.30 9.11
C PHE A 477 2.54 30.03 10.58
N ALA A 478 1.86 30.76 11.47
CA ALA A 478 1.89 30.53 12.91
C ALA A 478 0.93 29.39 13.32
N PRO A 479 1.23 28.61 14.38
CA PRO A 479 0.33 27.58 14.92
C PRO A 479 -0.76 28.22 15.81
N ASN A 480 -1.94 27.61 15.83
CA ASN A 480 -3.13 28.13 16.49
C ASN A 480 -3.27 27.60 17.93
N GLU A 481 -2.46 28.11 18.87
CA GLU A 481 -2.36 27.64 20.27
C GLU A 481 -3.63 27.83 21.14
N LYS A 482 -4.64 28.58 20.66
CA LYS A 482 -5.82 28.94 21.48
C LYS A 482 -6.89 27.85 21.56
N HIS A 483 -6.88 26.87 20.66
CA HIS A 483 -7.85 25.77 20.71
C HIS A 483 -7.42 24.62 21.61
N ASP A 484 -6.11 24.39 21.75
CA ASP A 484 -5.55 23.26 22.48
C ASP A 484 -5.73 23.41 24.01
N GLN A 485 -5.59 24.64 24.53
CA GLN A 485 -5.77 24.91 25.96
C GLN A 485 -7.23 24.73 26.41
N ALA A 486 -8.20 25.08 25.56
CA ALA A 486 -9.61 24.99 25.88
C ALA A 486 -10.09 23.54 25.98
N ASP A 487 -9.56 22.64 25.13
CA ASP A 487 -9.92 21.22 25.13
C ASP A 487 -9.25 20.46 26.31
N GLU A 488 -8.02 20.83 26.70
CA GLU A 488 -7.35 20.29 27.91
C GLU A 488 -8.03 20.75 29.22
N ASP A 489 -8.40 22.03 29.34
CA ASP A 489 -9.12 22.56 30.50
C ASP A 489 -10.51 21.89 30.66
N LEU A 490 -11.14 21.56 29.54
CA LEU A 490 -12.42 20.87 29.46
C LEU A 490 -12.34 19.39 29.90
N LEU A 491 -11.25 18.69 29.57
CA LEU A 491 -11.01 17.31 30.00
C LEU A 491 -10.63 17.22 31.50
N SER A 492 -10.01 18.27 32.05
CA SER A 492 -9.60 18.33 33.46
C SER A 492 -10.78 18.33 34.46
N GLN A 493 -11.98 18.74 34.03
CA GLN A 493 -13.17 18.85 34.90
C GLN A 493 -13.72 17.49 35.36
N TYR A 494 -13.33 16.38 34.71
CA TYR A 494 -13.73 15.02 35.09
C TYR A 494 -12.72 14.33 36.02
N VAL A 495 -11.59 14.97 36.33
CA VAL A 495 -10.59 14.46 37.28
C VAL A 495 -11.15 14.48 38.72
N ASN A 496 -12.07 15.40 39.02
CA ASN A 496 -12.56 15.64 40.38
C ASN A 496 -13.85 14.87 40.77
N LYS A 497 -14.41 14.02 39.91
CA LYS A 497 -15.63 13.24 40.24
C LYS A 497 -15.38 11.78 40.63
N ASN A 498 -14.14 11.29 40.58
CA ASN A 498 -13.80 9.91 40.94
C ASN A 498 -12.99 9.76 42.25
N ALA A 499 -12.85 10.83 43.04
CA ALA A 499 -12.07 10.82 44.29
C ALA A 499 -12.94 10.98 45.55
N THR A 500 -14.18 10.49 45.55
CA THR A 500 -15.07 10.64 46.72
C THR A 500 -15.93 9.41 46.99
N VAL A 501 -15.34 8.21 47.00
CA VAL A 501 -15.83 7.09 47.81
C VAL A 501 -14.62 6.21 48.17
N ASP A 502 -13.88 6.59 49.21
CA ASP A 502 -13.03 5.67 49.99
C ASP A 502 -12.53 6.40 51.25
N THR A 503 -13.42 6.62 52.20
CA THR A 503 -13.05 6.78 53.61
C THR A 503 -14.27 6.51 54.48
N LEU A 504 -14.39 5.29 54.99
CA LEU A 504 -15.04 4.91 56.26
C LEU A 504 -15.09 3.37 56.37
N ALA A 505 -14.00 2.77 56.85
CA ALA A 505 -13.99 1.48 57.56
C ALA A 505 -12.60 1.23 58.15
N ALA A 506 -12.34 1.80 59.32
CA ALA A 506 -11.49 1.27 60.38
C ALA A 506 -11.78 2.06 61.67
#